data_AF-A0A3D1L0P0-F1
#
_entry.id   AF-A0A3D1L0P0-F1
#
_cell.length_a   1.000
_cell.length_b   1.000
_cell.length_c   1.000
_cell.angle_alpha   90.00
_cell.angle_beta   90.00
_cell.angle_gamma   90.00
#
_symmetry.space_group_name_H-M   'P 1'
#
loop_
_entity.id
_entity.type
_entity.pdbx_description
1 polymer ?
#
loop_
_entity_poly.entity_id
_entity_poly.type
_entity_poly.pdbx_seq_one_letter_code
_entity_poly.pdbx_strand_id
1 'polypeptide(L)'
;MKKIKLLLLICSLLSSALLKAQTPYDDPKNHACLKCHSSQIISFLNEVTNTDQKRLMNPYYIMDTTAIRLGVHKSFDCTDCHSYDYTTYPHDGKLKLQPMSSCLDCHGGDPTYAQYQFERIDEEFKKSIHFQVSGDHFSCASCHNQHTYKPTARNSGSIEEIVAYSNSLCLSCHNDMNRYEMISGHENPKIVQIHEWLPNQELHFKNVRCIECHTEVTDTLMVSHNILKKEQAVRKCVECHNADSRLKASLYKYANLQSRSDSSSVKSIFTNQSYVIGAQQFPLLKKLSYIIFFMAIGAMLIHLIFRYLKK
;
A
#
# COMPACT_ATOMS: atom_id res chain seq x y z
N MET A 1 11.30 51.23 -21.65
CA MET A 1 11.46 50.44 -20.40
C MET A 1 10.32 49.45 -20.12
N LYS A 2 9.03 49.77 -20.36
CA LYS A 2 7.91 48.81 -20.16
C LYS A 2 7.91 47.60 -21.13
N LYS A 3 8.31 47.80 -22.40
CA LYS A 3 8.35 46.71 -23.40
C LYS A 3 9.44 45.65 -23.13
N ILE A 4 10.57 46.05 -22.54
CA ILE A 4 11.69 45.14 -22.20
C ILE A 4 11.33 44.27 -20.98
N LYS A 5 10.62 44.81 -19.99
CA LYS A 5 10.12 44.03 -18.84
C LYS A 5 9.05 43.01 -19.24
N LEU A 6 8.21 43.32 -20.22
CA LEU A 6 7.22 42.37 -20.74
C LEU A 6 7.87 41.22 -21.53
N LEU A 7 8.93 41.51 -22.30
CA LEU A 7 9.68 40.49 -23.04
C LEU A 7 10.44 39.53 -22.11
N LEU A 8 11.03 40.06 -21.03
CA LEU A 8 11.71 39.24 -20.01
C LEU A 8 10.75 38.35 -19.21
N LEU A 9 9.52 38.82 -18.94
CA LEU A 9 8.49 38.04 -18.25
C LEU A 9 7.95 36.90 -19.14
N ILE A 10 7.79 37.15 -20.44
CA ILE A 10 7.36 36.13 -21.41
C ILE A 10 8.47 35.09 -21.62
N CYS A 11 9.75 35.50 -21.60
CA CYS A 11 10.89 34.59 -21.73
C CYS A 11 11.08 33.71 -20.46
N SER A 12 10.77 34.23 -19.27
CA SER A 12 10.79 33.41 -18.04
C SER A 12 9.59 32.45 -17.93
N LEU A 13 8.42 32.83 -18.47
CA LEU A 13 7.24 31.96 -18.56
C LEU A 13 7.35 30.87 -19.65
N LEU A 14 8.15 31.10 -20.70
CA LEU A 14 8.47 30.08 -21.71
C LEU A 14 9.54 29.09 -21.26
N SER A 15 10.36 29.45 -20.26
CA SER A 15 11.42 28.58 -19.72
C SER A 15 10.90 27.60 -18.65
N SER A 16 9.70 27.80 -18.13
CA SER A 16 9.04 26.91 -17.16
C SER A 16 8.12 25.87 -17.81
N ALA A 17 7.94 25.93 -19.13
CA ALA A 17 7.32 24.86 -19.90
C ALA A 17 8.41 23.89 -20.39
N LEU A 18 8.36 22.63 -19.94
CA LEU A 18 9.25 21.51 -20.27
C LEU A 18 10.49 21.29 -19.37
N LEU A 19 10.35 21.34 -18.04
CA LEU A 19 11.01 20.29 -17.27
C LEU A 19 10.11 19.04 -17.34
N LYS A 20 10.28 18.24 -18.40
CA LYS A 20 9.87 16.84 -18.31
C LYS A 20 10.69 16.24 -17.17
N ALA A 21 10.05 15.77 -16.11
CA ALA A 21 10.71 14.89 -15.16
C ALA A 21 11.31 13.75 -15.98
N GLN A 22 12.64 13.72 -16.05
CA GLN A 22 13.38 12.84 -16.94
C GLN A 22 13.20 11.42 -16.39
N THR A 23 12.38 10.62 -17.06
CA THR A 23 12.40 9.18 -16.82
C THR A 23 13.67 8.65 -17.49
N PRO A 24 14.51 7.87 -16.79
CA PRO A 24 15.79 7.39 -17.34
C PRO A 24 15.61 6.49 -18.58
N TYR A 25 14.37 6.03 -18.85
CA TYR A 25 14.04 5.32 -20.08
C TYR A 25 12.74 5.83 -20.74
N ASP A 26 12.89 6.51 -21.88
CA ASP A 26 11.76 6.88 -22.73
C ASP A 26 11.34 5.69 -23.63
N ASP A 27 12.31 4.92 -24.15
CA ASP A 27 12.07 3.73 -24.97
C ASP A 27 12.73 2.49 -24.34
N PRO A 28 11.93 1.51 -23.83
CA PRO A 28 12.45 0.25 -23.30
C PRO A 28 13.35 -0.50 -24.29
N LYS A 29 13.10 -0.40 -25.61
CA LYS A 29 13.88 -1.13 -26.62
C LYS A 29 15.31 -0.61 -26.77
N ASN A 30 15.53 0.66 -26.45
CA ASN A 30 16.85 1.31 -26.54
C ASN A 30 17.58 1.36 -25.19
N HIS A 31 16.91 0.99 -24.10
CA HIS A 31 17.50 0.98 -22.77
C HIS A 31 18.38 -0.26 -22.55
N ALA A 32 19.54 -0.08 -21.88
CA ALA A 32 20.55 -1.13 -21.70
C ALA A 32 19.98 -2.44 -21.10
N CYS A 33 19.12 -2.32 -20.09
CA CYS A 33 18.50 -3.46 -19.40
C CYS A 33 17.16 -3.89 -20.04
N LEU A 34 16.22 -2.94 -20.19
CA LEU A 34 14.86 -3.22 -20.62
C LEU A 34 14.76 -3.74 -22.06
N LYS A 35 15.76 -3.51 -22.93
CA LYS A 35 15.77 -4.10 -24.28
C LYS A 35 15.61 -5.63 -24.26
N CYS A 36 16.07 -6.27 -23.19
CA CYS A 36 15.89 -7.69 -22.92
C CYS A 36 14.82 -7.93 -21.85
N HIS A 37 14.85 -7.18 -20.75
CA HIS A 37 13.99 -7.41 -19.59
C HIS A 37 12.52 -7.00 -19.79
N SER A 38 12.16 -6.27 -20.85
CA SER A 38 10.76 -5.98 -21.17
C SER A 38 10.17 -6.90 -22.24
N SER A 39 10.83 -8.01 -22.58
CA SER A 39 10.43 -8.93 -23.64
C SER A 39 10.39 -10.39 -23.17
N GLN A 40 9.46 -11.17 -23.72
CA GLN A 40 9.41 -12.62 -23.52
C GLN A 40 10.45 -13.37 -24.32
N ILE A 41 10.96 -12.76 -25.40
CA ILE A 41 11.96 -13.36 -26.29
C ILE A 41 13.16 -12.43 -26.31
N ILE A 42 14.34 -12.99 -26.02
CA ILE A 42 15.62 -12.31 -26.18
C ILE A 42 16.38 -12.87 -27.37
N SER A 43 17.08 -11.98 -28.07
CA SER A 43 18.00 -12.32 -29.15
C SER A 43 19.39 -11.82 -28.79
N PHE A 44 20.41 -12.64 -28.97
CA PHE A 44 21.80 -12.28 -28.68
C PHE A 44 22.76 -13.08 -29.58
N LEU A 45 23.94 -12.52 -29.82
CA LEU A 45 25.04 -13.22 -30.49
C LEU A 45 25.71 -14.16 -29.49
N ASN A 46 25.78 -15.45 -29.80
CA ASN A 46 26.62 -16.37 -29.05
C ASN A 46 28.04 -16.28 -29.59
N GLU A 47 28.94 -15.63 -28.85
CA GLU A 47 30.34 -15.44 -29.25
C GLU A 47 31.12 -16.76 -29.38
N VAL A 48 30.72 -17.82 -28.66
CA VAL A 48 31.39 -19.13 -28.73
C VAL A 48 31.10 -19.83 -30.05
N THR A 49 29.85 -19.75 -30.53
CA THR A 49 29.43 -20.41 -31.78
C THR A 49 29.37 -19.45 -32.97
N ASN A 50 29.55 -18.16 -32.74
CA ASN A 50 29.38 -17.06 -33.70
C ASN A 50 28.03 -17.13 -34.45
N THR A 51 26.95 -17.39 -33.72
CA THR A 51 25.58 -17.48 -34.28
C THR A 51 24.61 -16.68 -33.45
N ASP A 52 23.63 -16.06 -34.11
CA ASP A 52 22.49 -15.47 -33.41
C ASP A 52 21.63 -16.54 -32.75
N GLN A 53 21.29 -16.31 -31.50
CA GLN A 53 20.46 -17.18 -30.69
C GLN A 53 19.20 -16.42 -30.27
N LYS A 54 18.07 -17.13 -30.26
CA LYS A 54 16.81 -16.65 -29.69
C LYS A 54 16.38 -17.57 -28.57
N ARG A 55 16.01 -16.99 -27.43
CA ARG A 55 15.59 -17.74 -26.24
C ARG A 55 14.39 -17.08 -25.57
N LEU A 56 13.63 -17.90 -24.85
CA LEU A 56 12.62 -17.39 -23.93
C LEU A 56 13.31 -16.77 -22.72
N MET A 57 12.86 -15.59 -22.32
CA MET A 57 13.26 -14.96 -21.07
C MET A 57 12.64 -15.73 -19.90
N ASN A 58 13.38 -15.84 -18.79
CA ASN A 58 12.80 -16.33 -17.55
C ASN A 58 11.63 -15.40 -17.14
N PRO A 59 10.40 -15.90 -16.98
CA PRO A 59 9.24 -15.08 -16.63
C PRO A 59 9.44 -14.22 -15.38
N TYR A 60 10.26 -14.67 -14.41
CA TYR A 60 10.57 -13.91 -13.20
C TYR A 60 11.47 -12.68 -13.42
N TYR A 61 12.10 -12.58 -14.59
CA TYR A 61 12.96 -11.46 -14.96
C TYR A 61 12.33 -10.52 -15.99
N ILE A 62 11.06 -10.73 -16.34
CA ILE A 62 10.32 -9.85 -17.24
C ILE A 62 9.70 -8.71 -16.42
N MET A 63 9.98 -7.48 -16.84
CA MET A 63 9.58 -6.25 -16.18
C MET A 63 8.40 -5.60 -16.89
N ASP A 64 7.36 -5.25 -16.11
CA ASP A 64 6.26 -4.43 -16.60
C ASP A 64 6.68 -2.95 -16.61
N THR A 65 7.04 -2.48 -17.80
CA THR A 65 7.49 -1.10 -18.03
C THR A 65 6.42 -0.05 -17.73
N THR A 66 5.14 -0.41 -17.78
CA THR A 66 4.03 0.48 -17.42
C THR A 66 3.92 0.58 -15.90
N ALA A 67 3.98 -0.56 -15.20
CA ALA A 67 3.95 -0.58 -13.75
C ALA A 67 5.14 0.18 -13.14
N ILE A 68 6.33 0.04 -13.72
CA ILE A 68 7.54 0.78 -13.28
C ILE A 68 7.33 2.29 -13.39
N ARG A 69 6.80 2.78 -14.51
CA ARG A 69 6.51 4.22 -14.71
C ARG A 69 5.49 4.79 -13.73
N LEU A 70 4.64 3.94 -13.17
CA LEU A 70 3.66 4.32 -12.17
C LEU A 70 4.18 4.14 -10.73
N GLY A 71 5.35 3.51 -10.55
CA GLY A 71 5.99 3.30 -9.26
C GLY A 71 6.70 4.55 -8.73
N VAL A 72 7.06 4.52 -7.44
CA VAL A 72 7.76 5.64 -6.77
C VAL A 72 9.20 5.84 -7.25
N HIS A 73 9.83 4.78 -7.75
CA HIS A 73 11.22 4.79 -8.22
C HIS A 73 11.36 5.00 -9.73
N LYS A 74 10.30 5.43 -10.42
CA LYS A 74 10.28 5.64 -11.89
C LYS A 74 11.38 6.56 -12.44
N SER A 75 12.01 7.35 -11.58
CA SER A 75 13.09 8.29 -11.93
C SER A 75 14.49 7.69 -11.77
N PHE A 76 14.62 6.48 -11.21
CA PHE A 76 15.88 5.76 -11.09
C PHE A 76 16.13 4.87 -12.30
N ASP A 77 17.37 4.82 -12.76
CA ASP A 77 17.86 3.83 -13.70
C ASP A 77 17.99 2.47 -12.98
N CYS A 78 17.99 1.37 -13.74
CA CYS A 78 18.25 0.05 -13.18
C CYS A 78 19.60 -0.01 -12.47
N THR A 79 20.61 0.69 -13.01
CA THR A 79 21.98 0.71 -12.50
C THR A 79 22.18 1.56 -11.24
N ASP A 80 21.14 2.29 -10.80
CA ASP A 80 21.17 2.99 -9.51
C ASP A 80 21.00 1.99 -8.33
N CYS A 81 20.39 0.83 -8.59
CA CYS A 81 20.17 -0.22 -7.59
C CYS A 81 20.94 -1.52 -7.92
N HIS A 82 21.15 -1.81 -9.20
CA HIS A 82 21.89 -2.99 -9.65
C HIS A 82 23.29 -2.59 -10.10
N SER A 83 24.26 -3.51 -9.98
CA SER A 83 25.61 -3.25 -10.48
C SER A 83 25.62 -2.83 -11.95
N TYR A 84 26.46 -1.84 -12.26
CA TYR A 84 26.71 -1.38 -13.62
C TYR A 84 27.17 -2.51 -14.55
N ASP A 85 27.80 -3.55 -14.02
CA ASP A 85 28.29 -4.71 -14.80
C ASP A 85 27.15 -5.49 -15.49
N TYR A 86 25.90 -5.35 -15.02
CA TYR A 86 24.72 -5.90 -15.70
C TYR A 86 24.45 -5.25 -17.08
N THR A 87 25.09 -4.14 -17.41
CA THR A 87 25.02 -3.56 -18.76
C THR A 87 25.74 -4.41 -19.82
N THR A 88 26.60 -5.34 -19.38
CA THR A 88 27.33 -6.27 -20.24
C THR A 88 26.63 -7.63 -20.28
N TYR A 89 26.42 -8.18 -21.49
CA TYR A 89 25.83 -9.50 -21.72
C TYR A 89 26.85 -10.44 -22.39
N PRO A 90 26.96 -11.73 -21.99
CA PRO A 90 26.22 -12.38 -20.92
C PRO A 90 26.62 -11.87 -19.53
N HIS A 91 25.65 -11.74 -18.63
CA HIS A 91 25.91 -11.29 -17.26
C HIS A 91 26.79 -12.30 -16.51
N ASP A 92 27.79 -11.82 -15.77
CA ASP A 92 28.55 -12.69 -14.85
C ASP A 92 27.60 -13.22 -13.77
N GLY A 93 27.58 -14.55 -13.59
CA GLY A 93 26.75 -15.19 -12.58
C GLY A 93 27.03 -14.74 -11.14
N LYS A 94 28.25 -14.25 -10.86
CA LYS A 94 28.64 -13.71 -9.56
C LYS A 94 27.93 -12.41 -9.20
N LEU A 95 27.39 -11.68 -10.19
CA LEU A 95 26.63 -10.45 -9.94
C LEU A 95 25.38 -10.71 -9.09
N LYS A 96 24.87 -11.95 -9.06
CA LYS A 96 23.74 -12.35 -8.20
C LYS A 96 24.10 -12.46 -6.72
N LEU A 97 25.39 -12.53 -6.42
CA LEU A 97 25.92 -12.64 -5.05
C LEU A 97 26.32 -11.27 -4.50
N GLN A 98 26.26 -10.22 -5.32
CA GLN A 98 26.54 -8.87 -4.86
C GLN A 98 25.42 -8.37 -3.94
N PRO A 99 25.77 -7.60 -2.89
CA PRO A 99 24.78 -6.99 -2.04
C PRO A 99 23.90 -6.04 -2.85
N MET A 100 22.60 -6.11 -2.64
CA MET A 100 21.63 -5.17 -3.19
C MET A 100 21.50 -3.96 -2.27
N SER A 101 21.27 -2.79 -2.85
CA SER A 101 20.96 -1.57 -2.08
C SER A 101 19.72 -1.80 -1.20
N SER A 102 19.85 -1.45 0.07
CA SER A 102 18.76 -1.45 1.03
C SER A 102 17.93 -0.17 0.90
N CYS A 103 16.71 -0.17 1.44
CA CYS A 103 15.89 1.05 1.46
C CYS A 103 16.54 2.16 2.28
N LEU A 104 17.25 1.80 3.35
CA LEU A 104 17.91 2.75 4.24
C LEU A 104 19.17 3.36 3.63
N ASP A 105 19.75 2.74 2.60
CA ASP A 105 20.93 3.28 1.92
C ASP A 105 20.63 4.62 1.25
N CYS A 106 19.36 4.89 0.91
CA CYS A 106 18.91 6.18 0.38
C CYS A 106 17.89 6.89 1.28
N HIS A 107 17.01 6.15 1.98
CA HIS A 107 15.99 6.75 2.82
C HIS A 107 16.39 6.96 4.28
N GLY A 108 17.53 6.41 4.69
CA GLY A 108 18.05 6.55 6.05
C GLY A 108 18.95 7.78 6.18
N GLY A 109 18.82 8.51 7.29
CA GLY A 109 19.72 9.61 7.66
C GLY A 109 19.60 10.89 6.81
N ASP A 110 18.74 10.92 5.80
CA ASP A 110 18.50 12.08 4.95
C ASP A 110 17.31 12.92 5.46
N PRO A 111 17.52 14.20 5.85
CA PRO A 111 16.46 15.11 6.27
C PRO A 111 15.32 15.27 5.28
N THR A 112 15.56 15.09 3.99
CA THR A 112 14.57 15.15 2.90
C THR A 112 13.49 14.09 3.08
N TYR A 113 13.87 12.92 3.57
CA TYR A 113 12.99 11.76 3.74
C TYR A 113 12.55 11.54 5.19
N ALA A 114 13.04 12.32 6.14
CA ALA A 114 12.73 12.18 7.57
C ALA A 114 11.23 12.16 7.90
N GLN A 115 10.41 12.88 7.12
CA GLN A 115 8.93 12.87 7.24
C GLN A 115 8.30 11.48 7.06
N TYR A 116 9.01 10.55 6.42
CA TYR A 116 8.55 9.18 6.18
C TYR A 116 8.99 8.20 7.24
N GLN A 117 9.94 8.58 8.11
CA GLN A 117 10.37 7.84 9.29
C GLN A 117 10.85 6.41 8.97
N PHE A 118 11.69 6.27 7.95
CA PHE A 118 12.14 4.95 7.46
C PHE A 118 12.92 4.15 8.49
N GLU A 119 13.67 4.80 9.38
CA GLU A 119 14.40 4.15 10.47
C GLU A 119 13.41 3.52 11.45
N ARG A 120 12.35 4.24 11.82
CA ARG A 120 11.30 3.70 12.68
C ARG A 120 10.52 2.57 12.00
N ILE A 121 10.28 2.70 10.70
CA ILE A 121 9.67 1.63 9.90
C ILE A 121 10.55 0.38 9.92
N ASP A 122 11.87 0.52 9.76
CA ASP A 122 12.82 -0.59 9.85
C ASP A 122 12.83 -1.23 11.25
N GLU A 123 12.77 -0.43 12.31
CA GLU A 123 12.63 -0.93 13.69
C GLU A 123 11.34 -1.74 13.90
N GLU A 124 10.21 -1.28 13.35
CA GLU A 124 8.95 -2.05 13.40
C GLU A 124 9.00 -3.30 12.54
N PHE A 125 9.60 -3.22 11.36
CA PHE A 125 9.79 -4.34 10.45
C PHE A 125 10.62 -5.45 11.10
N LYS A 126 11.72 -5.11 11.78
CA LYS A 126 12.56 -6.06 12.52
C LYS A 126 11.84 -6.75 13.68
N LYS A 127 10.77 -6.13 14.22
CA LYS A 127 9.92 -6.75 15.24
C LYS A 127 8.87 -7.69 14.66
N SER A 128 8.58 -7.59 13.35
CA SER A 128 7.54 -8.37 12.70
C SER A 128 7.83 -9.87 12.74
N ILE A 129 6.76 -10.68 12.72
CA ILE A 129 6.86 -12.13 12.65
C ILE A 129 7.63 -12.60 11.43
N HIS A 130 7.55 -11.87 10.30
CA HIS A 130 8.26 -12.23 9.08
C HIS A 130 9.79 -12.15 9.27
N PHE A 131 10.27 -11.06 9.87
CA PHE A 131 11.69 -10.91 10.18
C PHE A 131 12.14 -11.86 11.29
N GLN A 132 11.32 -12.05 12.33
CA GLN A 132 11.66 -12.99 13.42
C GLN A 132 11.85 -14.43 12.95
N VAL A 133 11.06 -14.88 11.96
CA VAL A 133 11.14 -16.23 11.42
C VAL A 133 12.24 -16.37 10.37
N SER A 134 12.36 -15.39 9.48
CA SER A 134 13.20 -15.53 8.27
C SER A 134 14.55 -14.80 8.38
N GLY A 135 14.73 -13.95 9.40
CA GLY A 135 15.89 -13.08 9.55
C GLY A 135 16.17 -12.27 8.29
N ASP A 136 17.44 -12.24 7.90
CA ASP A 136 17.93 -11.48 6.74
C ASP A 136 17.43 -12.02 5.39
N HIS A 137 16.79 -13.20 5.35
CA HIS A 137 16.15 -13.70 4.13
C HIS A 137 14.83 -12.99 3.80
N PHE A 138 14.31 -12.17 4.72
CA PHE A 138 13.12 -11.35 4.51
C PHE A 138 13.47 -9.87 4.62
N SER A 139 13.14 -9.09 3.59
CA SER A 139 13.46 -7.66 3.53
C SER A 139 12.21 -6.83 3.23
N CYS A 140 12.36 -5.50 3.23
CA CYS A 140 11.31 -4.58 2.81
C CYS A 140 10.76 -4.92 1.41
N ALA A 141 11.63 -5.43 0.53
CA ALA A 141 11.28 -5.81 -0.84
C ALA A 141 10.40 -7.06 -0.92
N SER A 142 10.35 -7.87 0.15
CA SER A 142 9.49 -9.06 0.22
C SER A 142 8.01 -8.71 0.19
N CYS A 143 7.63 -7.56 0.77
CA CYS A 143 6.25 -7.05 0.73
C CYS A 143 6.07 -6.00 -0.37
N HIS A 144 7.05 -5.12 -0.59
CA HIS A 144 6.94 -4.00 -1.53
C HIS A 144 7.90 -4.17 -2.70
N ASN A 145 7.38 -4.42 -3.90
CA ASN A 145 8.24 -4.52 -5.09
C ASN A 145 8.89 -3.16 -5.40
N GLN A 146 10.22 -3.08 -5.29
CA GLN A 146 10.98 -1.84 -5.51
C GLN A 146 10.80 -1.25 -6.91
N HIS A 147 10.45 -2.07 -7.90
CA HIS A 147 10.21 -1.63 -9.27
C HIS A 147 8.82 -1.02 -9.47
N THR A 148 7.79 -1.49 -8.76
CA THR A 148 6.38 -1.19 -9.06
C THR A 148 5.57 -0.66 -7.88
N TYR A 149 6.19 -0.46 -6.72
CA TYR A 149 5.51 -0.03 -5.50
C TYR A 149 4.85 1.34 -5.65
N LYS A 150 3.61 1.44 -5.14
CA LYS A 150 2.78 2.65 -5.11
C LYS A 150 2.28 2.90 -3.69
N PRO A 151 2.39 4.13 -3.15
CA PRO A 151 1.92 4.46 -1.80
C PRO A 151 0.42 4.76 -1.82
N THR A 152 -0.41 3.78 -2.20
CA THR A 152 -1.87 3.97 -2.37
C THR A 152 -2.54 4.49 -1.12
N ALA A 153 -2.10 4.06 0.07
CA ALA A 153 -2.60 4.53 1.36
C ALA A 153 -2.44 6.05 1.60
N ARG A 154 -1.56 6.73 0.84
CA ARG A 154 -1.34 8.18 0.92
C ARG A 154 -1.91 8.93 -0.27
N ASN A 155 -2.10 8.27 -1.41
CA ASN A 155 -2.39 8.94 -2.68
C ASN A 155 -3.74 8.57 -3.29
N SER A 156 -4.34 7.43 -2.91
CA SER A 156 -5.63 7.01 -3.44
C SER A 156 -6.76 7.69 -2.69
N GLY A 157 -7.78 8.10 -3.44
CA GLY A 157 -9.05 8.55 -2.89
C GLY A 157 -10.00 7.39 -2.52
N SER A 158 -9.78 6.17 -3.03
CA SER A 158 -10.66 5.02 -2.84
C SER A 158 -10.14 4.09 -1.76
N ILE A 159 -10.98 3.80 -0.77
CA ILE A 159 -10.65 2.85 0.30
C ILE A 159 -10.58 1.43 -0.25
N GLU A 160 -11.42 1.08 -1.22
CA GLU A 160 -11.42 -0.21 -1.88
C GLU A 160 -10.09 -0.46 -2.61
N GLU A 161 -9.55 0.56 -3.30
CA GLU A 161 -8.23 0.46 -3.93
C GLU A 161 -7.12 0.29 -2.89
N ILE A 162 -7.16 1.04 -1.79
CA ILE A 162 -6.20 0.93 -0.69
C ILE A 162 -6.24 -0.48 -0.09
N VAL A 163 -7.43 -1.01 0.17
CA VAL A 163 -7.63 -2.35 0.74
C VAL A 163 -7.14 -3.42 -0.23
N ALA A 164 -7.58 -3.38 -1.48
CA ALA A 164 -7.18 -4.36 -2.49
C ALA A 164 -5.66 -4.35 -2.71
N TYR A 165 -5.05 -3.18 -2.85
CA TYR A 165 -3.61 -3.06 -3.04
C TYR A 165 -2.84 -3.59 -1.83
N SER A 166 -3.21 -3.16 -0.61
CA SER A 166 -2.51 -3.59 0.61
C SER A 166 -2.63 -5.10 0.83
N ASN A 167 -3.83 -5.66 0.63
CA ASN A 167 -4.06 -7.10 0.77
C ASN A 167 -3.32 -7.90 -0.31
N SER A 168 -3.17 -7.36 -1.53
CA SER A 168 -2.43 -8.02 -2.61
C SER A 168 -0.96 -8.28 -2.23
N LEU A 169 -0.36 -7.42 -1.40
CA LEU A 169 1.01 -7.60 -0.92
C LEU A 169 1.11 -8.85 -0.04
N CYS A 170 0.18 -9.02 0.90
CA CYS A 170 0.09 -10.20 1.77
C CYS A 170 -0.22 -11.45 0.96
N LEU A 171 -1.22 -11.36 0.07
CA LEU A 171 -1.69 -12.48 -0.74
C LEU A 171 -0.64 -12.95 -1.75
N SER A 172 0.34 -12.12 -2.10
CA SER A 172 1.45 -12.51 -2.99
C SER A 172 2.27 -13.69 -2.46
N CYS A 173 2.22 -13.96 -1.16
CA CYS A 173 2.73 -15.19 -0.54
C CYS A 173 1.62 -15.99 0.13
N HIS A 174 0.72 -15.36 0.89
CA HIS A 174 -0.29 -16.10 1.66
C HIS A 174 -1.37 -16.80 0.81
N ASN A 175 -1.44 -16.51 -0.50
CA ASN A 175 -2.27 -17.26 -1.46
C ASN A 175 -1.43 -18.04 -2.49
N ASP A 176 -0.11 -18.12 -2.29
CA ASP A 176 0.83 -18.85 -3.14
C ASP A 176 1.60 -19.86 -2.29
N MET A 177 1.25 -21.14 -2.42
CA MET A 177 1.82 -22.23 -1.61
C MET A 177 3.34 -22.32 -1.77
N ASN A 178 3.84 -22.19 -3.00
CA ASN A 178 5.27 -22.35 -3.31
C ASN A 178 6.07 -21.19 -2.72
N ARG A 179 5.60 -19.96 -2.91
CA ARG A 179 6.31 -18.77 -2.41
C ARG A 179 6.28 -18.70 -0.88
N TYR A 180 5.17 -19.11 -0.27
CA TYR A 180 5.08 -19.18 1.18
C TYR A 180 6.02 -20.25 1.76
N GLU A 181 6.02 -21.46 1.22
CA GLU A 181 6.86 -22.56 1.71
C GLU A 181 8.36 -22.24 1.54
N MET A 182 8.73 -21.60 0.43
CA MET A 182 10.10 -21.13 0.20
C MET A 182 10.64 -20.22 1.31
N ILE A 183 9.77 -19.40 1.93
CA ILE A 183 10.15 -18.44 2.97
C ILE A 183 9.96 -19.02 4.38
N SER A 184 8.83 -19.69 4.62
CA SER A 184 8.45 -20.20 5.95
C SER A 184 9.04 -21.56 6.29
N GLY A 185 9.48 -22.33 5.29
CA GLY A 185 9.96 -23.70 5.45
C GLY A 185 8.86 -24.73 5.75
N HIS A 186 7.57 -24.37 5.64
CA HIS A 186 6.46 -25.29 5.85
C HIS A 186 5.25 -24.96 4.97
N GLU A 187 4.29 -25.89 4.90
CA GLU A 187 3.08 -25.72 4.09
C GLU A 187 2.25 -24.51 4.55
N ASN A 188 1.70 -23.79 3.58
CA ASN A 188 0.85 -22.62 3.81
C ASN A 188 -0.57 -23.05 4.18
N PRO A 189 -1.08 -22.71 5.38
CA PRO A 189 -2.47 -22.99 5.71
C PRO A 189 -3.41 -22.12 4.86
N LYS A 190 -4.52 -22.71 4.38
CA LYS A 190 -5.50 -21.96 3.58
C LYS A 190 -6.10 -20.81 4.39
N ILE A 191 -6.06 -19.60 3.84
CA ILE A 191 -6.55 -18.37 4.48
C ILE A 191 -7.98 -18.54 5.00
N VAL A 192 -8.86 -19.15 4.19
CA VAL A 192 -10.28 -19.33 4.55
C VAL A 192 -10.47 -20.19 5.80
N GLN A 193 -9.61 -21.20 6.01
CA GLN A 193 -9.67 -22.11 7.15
C GLN A 193 -9.20 -21.41 8.44
N ILE A 194 -8.07 -20.70 8.37
CA ILE A 194 -7.53 -20.00 9.54
C ILE A 194 -8.37 -18.77 9.95
N HIS A 195 -9.28 -18.32 9.08
CA HIS A 195 -10.22 -17.22 9.33
C HIS A 195 -11.67 -17.66 9.51
N GLU A 196 -11.96 -18.95 9.75
CA GLU A 196 -13.34 -19.47 9.94
C GLU A 196 -14.14 -18.75 11.04
N TRP A 197 -13.46 -18.16 12.01
CA TRP A 197 -14.08 -17.35 13.07
C TRP A 197 -14.64 -16.00 12.59
N LEU A 198 -14.19 -15.50 11.44
CA LEU A 198 -14.56 -14.19 10.90
C LEU A 198 -15.84 -14.32 10.05
N PRO A 199 -16.94 -13.63 10.41
CA PRO A 199 -18.18 -13.69 9.63
C PRO A 199 -18.02 -13.02 8.27
N ASN A 200 -18.69 -13.52 7.23
CA ASN A 200 -18.65 -12.94 5.87
C ASN A 200 -17.23 -12.60 5.40
N GLN A 201 -16.32 -13.58 5.44
CA GLN A 201 -14.89 -13.40 5.17
C GLN A 201 -14.60 -12.62 3.89
N GLU A 202 -15.29 -12.95 2.79
CA GLU A 202 -15.11 -12.27 1.49
C GLU A 202 -15.36 -10.77 1.60
N LEU A 203 -16.46 -10.37 2.25
CA LEU A 203 -16.80 -8.97 2.42
C LEU A 203 -15.80 -8.26 3.34
N HIS A 204 -15.33 -8.93 4.40
CA HIS A 204 -14.28 -8.40 5.25
C HIS A 204 -12.98 -8.16 4.47
N PHE A 205 -12.49 -9.15 3.72
CA PHE A 205 -11.24 -9.02 2.97
C PHE A 205 -11.32 -7.99 1.84
N LYS A 206 -12.53 -7.68 1.35
CA LYS A 206 -12.75 -6.63 0.36
C LYS A 206 -12.73 -5.22 0.95
N ASN A 207 -13.05 -5.05 2.23
CA ASN A 207 -13.24 -3.73 2.87
C ASN A 207 -12.28 -3.46 4.04
N VAL A 208 -11.53 -4.45 4.51
CA VAL A 208 -10.60 -4.35 5.64
C VAL A 208 -9.25 -4.91 5.21
N ARG A 209 -8.18 -4.18 5.52
CA ARG A 209 -6.82 -4.66 5.23
C ARG A 209 -6.43 -5.78 6.19
N CYS A 210 -5.61 -6.74 5.75
CA CYS A 210 -5.04 -7.77 6.62
C CYS A 210 -4.34 -7.12 7.83
N ILE A 211 -3.61 -6.03 7.60
CA ILE A 211 -2.88 -5.30 8.64
C ILE A 211 -3.80 -4.63 9.68
N GLU A 212 -5.10 -4.41 9.43
CA GLU A 212 -5.98 -3.87 10.48
C GLU A 212 -6.13 -4.82 11.68
N CYS A 213 -6.00 -6.13 11.42
CA CYS A 213 -6.05 -7.17 12.44
C CYS A 213 -4.66 -7.64 12.83
N HIS A 214 -3.70 -7.60 11.91
CA HIS A 214 -2.36 -8.19 12.06
C HIS A 214 -1.28 -7.19 12.50
N THR A 215 -1.60 -5.93 12.77
CA THR A 215 -0.64 -4.98 13.33
C THR A 215 -1.22 -4.21 14.51
N GLU A 216 -0.34 -3.63 15.32
CA GLU A 216 -0.76 -2.63 16.31
C GLU A 216 -1.00 -1.28 15.62
N VAL A 217 -2.01 -0.55 16.07
CA VAL A 217 -2.25 0.81 15.60
C VAL A 217 -1.35 1.74 16.40
N THR A 218 -0.47 2.46 15.71
CA THR A 218 0.42 3.45 16.32
C THR A 218 0.09 4.85 15.82
N ASP A 219 0.10 5.83 16.73
CA ASP A 219 -0.22 7.22 16.36
C ASP A 219 0.88 7.86 15.51
N THR A 220 2.11 7.38 15.70
CA THR A 220 3.34 7.96 15.18
C THR A 220 3.68 7.57 13.76
N LEU A 221 3.06 6.50 13.22
CA LEU A 221 3.27 6.06 11.84
C LEU A 221 1.93 6.05 11.10
N MET A 222 2.00 6.19 9.77
CA MET A 222 0.79 6.08 8.93
C MET A 222 0.33 4.63 8.76
N VAL A 223 1.29 3.70 8.69
CA VAL A 223 1.06 2.27 8.55
C VAL A 223 2.10 1.57 9.40
N SER A 224 1.66 0.72 10.32
CA SER A 224 2.58 -0.08 11.12
C SER A 224 3.20 -1.19 10.28
N HIS A 225 4.50 -1.41 10.47
CA HIS A 225 5.27 -2.49 9.84
C HIS A 225 5.56 -3.66 10.81
N ASN A 226 5.10 -3.55 12.06
CA ASN A 226 5.19 -4.62 13.04
C ASN A 226 4.03 -5.62 12.85
N ILE A 227 4.18 -6.52 11.89
CA ILE A 227 3.20 -7.58 11.62
C ILE A 227 3.30 -8.65 12.71
N LEU A 228 2.19 -8.90 13.40
CA LEU A 228 2.08 -9.85 14.50
C LEU A 228 1.69 -11.26 13.99
N LYS A 229 2.03 -12.27 14.79
CA LYS A 229 1.58 -13.65 14.57
C LYS A 229 0.05 -13.79 14.70
N LYS A 230 -0.50 -14.84 14.10
CA LYS A 230 -1.95 -15.10 14.03
C LYS A 230 -2.65 -15.20 15.39
N GLU A 231 -1.94 -15.60 16.44
CA GLU A 231 -2.47 -15.69 17.81
C GLU A 231 -2.71 -14.31 18.43
N GLN A 232 -1.99 -13.29 17.96
CA GLN A 232 -2.09 -11.91 18.44
C GLN A 232 -2.98 -11.04 17.56
N ALA A 233 -3.54 -11.59 16.48
CA ALA A 233 -4.43 -10.85 15.60
C ALA A 233 -5.70 -10.41 16.34
N VAL A 234 -6.21 -9.22 16.01
CA VAL A 234 -7.44 -8.68 16.60
C VAL A 234 -8.63 -9.57 16.21
N ARG A 235 -9.29 -10.17 17.21
CA ARG A 235 -10.50 -11.01 17.02
C ARG A 235 -11.77 -10.41 17.63
N LYS A 236 -11.63 -9.36 18.45
CA LYS A 236 -12.78 -8.70 19.10
C LYS A 236 -13.44 -7.77 18.10
N CYS A 237 -14.61 -8.15 17.58
CA CYS A 237 -15.34 -7.37 16.57
C CYS A 237 -15.58 -5.91 16.99
N VAL A 238 -15.80 -5.67 18.28
CA VAL A 238 -16.04 -4.33 18.85
C VAL A 238 -14.88 -3.34 18.63
N GLU A 239 -13.65 -3.82 18.47
CA GLU A 239 -12.48 -2.98 18.19
C GLU A 239 -12.61 -2.23 16.85
N CYS A 240 -13.35 -2.81 15.91
CA CYS A 240 -13.60 -2.26 14.58
C CYS A 240 -15.04 -1.73 14.40
N HIS A 241 -16.00 -2.31 15.13
CA HIS A 241 -17.44 -2.00 15.03
C HIS A 241 -17.95 -1.05 16.14
N ASN A 242 -17.07 -0.43 16.93
CA ASN A 242 -17.42 0.65 17.85
C ASN A 242 -17.23 2.03 17.22
N ALA A 243 -17.91 3.05 17.76
CA ALA A 243 -17.79 4.43 17.31
C ALA A 243 -16.34 4.94 17.33
N ASP A 244 -15.55 4.55 18.34
CA ASP A 244 -14.12 4.85 18.42
C ASP A 244 -13.30 3.65 17.93
N SER A 245 -13.53 3.27 16.67
CA SER A 245 -12.87 2.10 16.09
C SER A 245 -11.40 2.34 15.75
N ARG A 246 -10.63 1.26 15.84
CA ARG A 246 -9.24 1.20 15.36
C ARG A 246 -9.11 1.60 13.89
N LEU A 247 -10.13 1.32 13.08
CA LEU A 247 -10.17 1.68 11.66
C LEU A 247 -10.01 3.20 11.43
N LYS A 248 -10.53 4.05 12.33
CA LYS A 248 -10.39 5.51 12.21
C LYS A 248 -8.95 5.99 12.43
N ALA A 249 -8.20 5.27 13.27
CA ALA A 249 -6.81 5.55 13.60
C ALA A 249 -5.83 4.84 12.65
N SER A 250 -6.29 3.91 11.82
CA SER A 250 -5.50 3.18 10.82
C SER A 250 -6.06 3.39 9.41
N LEU A 251 -6.93 2.51 8.90
CA LEU A 251 -7.44 2.53 7.52
C LEU A 251 -7.91 3.92 7.03
N TYR A 252 -8.66 4.65 7.85
CA TYR A 252 -9.22 5.95 7.49
C TYR A 252 -8.37 7.15 7.95
N LYS A 253 -7.18 6.93 8.53
CA LYS A 253 -6.35 7.98 9.12
C LYS A 253 -6.06 9.12 8.12
N TYR A 254 -5.69 8.80 6.89
CA TYR A 254 -5.36 9.80 5.88
C TYR A 254 -6.58 10.62 5.41
N ALA A 255 -7.71 9.96 5.14
CA ALA A 255 -8.97 10.64 4.82
C ALA A 255 -9.42 11.58 5.96
N ASN A 256 -9.21 11.16 7.22
CA ASN A 256 -9.48 12.00 8.39
C ASN A 256 -8.52 13.19 8.51
N LEU A 257 -7.25 13.04 8.10
CA LEU A 257 -6.30 14.16 8.08
C LEU A 257 -6.62 15.18 6.98
N GLN A 258 -6.95 14.72 5.76
CA GLN A 258 -7.34 15.60 4.65
C GLN A 258 -8.65 16.38 4.92
N SER A 259 -9.66 15.72 5.50
CA SER A 259 -10.92 16.39 5.83
C SER A 259 -10.79 17.48 6.90
N ARG A 260 -9.74 17.43 7.74
CA ARG A 260 -9.44 18.46 8.73
C ARG A 260 -8.73 19.68 8.12
N SER A 261 -7.96 19.50 7.04
CA SER A 261 -7.28 20.61 6.36
C SER A 261 -8.18 21.35 5.37
N ASP A 262 -9.13 20.65 4.73
CA ASP A 262 -10.02 21.23 3.73
C ASP A 262 -11.43 21.44 4.28
N SER A 263 -11.75 22.66 4.71
CA SER A 263 -13.06 23.06 5.23
C SER A 263 -14.21 22.94 4.21
N SER A 264 -13.92 22.71 2.93
CA SER A 264 -14.92 22.48 1.87
C SER A 264 -15.20 20.99 1.57
N SER A 265 -14.42 20.06 2.15
CA SER A 265 -14.45 18.63 1.82
C SER A 265 -15.44 17.80 2.64
N VAL A 266 -16.44 18.44 3.25
CA VAL A 266 -17.53 17.74 3.97
C VAL A 266 -18.26 16.73 3.05
N LYS A 267 -18.17 16.88 1.73
CA LYS A 267 -18.78 15.98 0.74
C LYS A 267 -17.95 14.70 0.45
N SER A 268 -16.63 14.68 0.65
CA SER A 268 -15.77 13.54 0.28
C SER A 268 -15.72 12.42 1.33
N ILE A 269 -16.08 12.73 2.58
CA ILE A 269 -16.16 11.74 3.68
C ILE A 269 -17.27 10.69 3.38
N PHE A 270 -18.29 11.07 2.61
CA PHE A 270 -19.49 10.25 2.42
C PHE A 270 -19.46 9.33 1.20
N THR A 271 -18.58 9.56 0.23
CA THR A 271 -18.63 8.83 -1.06
C THR A 271 -17.70 7.63 -1.14
N ASN A 272 -16.66 7.53 -0.29
CA ASN A 272 -15.62 6.50 -0.38
C ASN A 272 -15.41 5.70 0.91
N GLN A 273 -16.38 5.63 1.82
CA GLN A 273 -16.30 4.82 3.03
C GLN A 273 -17.25 3.62 2.94
N SER A 274 -16.72 2.40 3.01
CA SER A 274 -17.53 1.21 3.25
C SER A 274 -18.25 1.36 4.59
N TYR A 275 -19.58 1.28 4.60
CA TYR A 275 -20.36 1.45 5.82
C TYR A 275 -20.06 0.33 6.82
N VAL A 276 -19.45 0.68 7.95
CA VAL A 276 -19.18 -0.25 9.05
C VAL A 276 -20.21 -0.04 10.16
N ILE A 277 -21.06 -1.05 10.38
CA ILE A 277 -22.10 -1.02 11.41
C ILE A 277 -21.47 -0.73 12.77
N GLY A 278 -22.02 0.26 13.48
CA GLY A 278 -21.61 0.68 14.82
C GLY A 278 -20.46 1.70 14.85
N ALA A 279 -19.52 1.65 13.89
CA ALA A 279 -18.40 2.60 13.81
C ALA A 279 -18.79 3.96 13.20
N GLN A 280 -19.74 3.96 12.27
CA GLN A 280 -20.40 5.16 11.77
C GLN A 280 -21.72 5.40 12.51
N GLN A 281 -21.65 6.19 13.59
CA GLN A 281 -22.84 6.72 14.25
C GLN A 281 -23.12 8.13 13.74
N PHE A 282 -24.26 8.35 13.09
CA PHE A 282 -24.70 9.68 12.72
C PHE A 282 -25.30 10.37 13.95
N PRO A 283 -24.75 11.52 14.40
CA PRO A 283 -25.25 12.22 15.59
C PRO A 283 -26.72 12.62 15.45
N LEU A 284 -27.15 12.97 14.23
CA LEU A 284 -28.54 13.32 13.94
C LEU A 284 -29.48 12.11 14.06
N LEU A 285 -29.14 10.97 13.43
CA LEU A 285 -29.96 9.76 13.51
C LEU A 285 -30.01 9.21 14.94
N LYS A 286 -28.91 9.33 15.69
CA LYS A 286 -28.86 8.98 17.11
C LYS A 286 -29.81 9.85 17.95
N LYS A 287 -29.79 11.17 17.74
CA LYS A 287 -30.73 12.11 18.38
C LYS A 287 -32.17 11.80 18.00
N LEU A 288 -32.46 11.58 16.73
CA LEU A 288 -33.79 11.26 16.23
C LEU A 288 -34.30 9.93 16.82
N SER A 289 -33.44 8.92 16.91
CA SER A 289 -33.75 7.63 17.54
C SER A 289 -34.12 7.80 19.01
N TYR A 290 -33.36 8.59 19.78
CA TYR A 290 -33.72 8.90 21.16
C TYR A 290 -35.05 9.66 21.27
N ILE A 291 -35.29 10.64 20.41
CA ILE A 291 -36.56 11.39 20.39
C ILE A 291 -37.75 10.45 20.15
N ILE A 292 -37.65 9.55 19.16
CA ILE A 292 -38.70 8.56 18.86
C ILE A 292 -38.91 7.61 20.04
N PHE A 293 -37.81 7.12 20.64
CA PHE A 293 -37.87 6.22 21.80
C PHE A 293 -38.58 6.86 23.01
N PHE A 294 -38.22 8.11 23.35
CA PHE A 294 -38.88 8.82 24.44
C PHE A 294 -40.33 9.22 24.11
N MET A 295 -40.65 9.54 22.85
CA MET A 295 -42.05 9.73 22.43
C MET A 295 -42.87 8.46 22.60
N ALA A 296 -42.33 7.29 22.23
CA ALA A 296 -43.03 6.02 22.38
C ALA A 296 -43.31 5.69 23.87
N ILE A 297 -42.31 5.89 24.74
CA ILE A 297 -42.49 5.75 26.20
C ILE A 297 -43.54 6.75 26.71
N GLY A 298 -43.47 8.01 26.27
CA GLY A 298 -44.43 9.05 26.64
C GLY A 298 -45.86 8.68 26.25
N ALA A 299 -46.08 8.21 25.02
CA ALA A 299 -47.38 7.76 24.55
C ALA A 299 -47.91 6.58 25.38
N MET A 300 -47.04 5.62 25.73
CA MET A 300 -47.40 4.47 26.55
C MET A 300 -47.79 4.87 27.98
N LEU A 301 -47.05 5.81 28.59
CA LEU A 301 -47.38 6.37 29.90
C LEU A 301 -48.70 7.15 29.88
N ILE A 302 -48.94 7.97 28.85
CA ILE A 302 -50.20 8.69 28.67
C ILE A 302 -51.36 7.70 28.57
N HIS A 303 -51.23 6.64 27.79
CA HIS A 303 -52.23 5.58 27.69
C HIS A 303 -52.48 4.88 29.04
N LEU A 304 -51.44 4.59 29.80
CA LEU A 304 -51.56 3.98 31.14
C LEU A 304 -52.26 4.91 32.14
N ILE A 305 -51.93 6.20 32.13
CA ILE A 305 -52.57 7.21 32.99
C ILE A 305 -54.04 7.36 32.63
N PHE A 306 -54.39 7.49 31.34
CA PHE A 306 -55.78 7.54 30.92
C PHE A 306 -56.54 6.26 31.30
N ARG A 307 -55.90 5.09 31.21
CA ARG A 307 -56.51 3.82 31.63
C ARG A 307 -56.76 3.77 33.14
N TYR A 308 -55.90 4.38 33.95
CA TYR A 308 -56.07 4.45 35.40
C TYR A 308 -57.14 5.48 35.81
N LEU A 309 -57.19 6.64 35.16
CA LEU A 309 -58.15 7.72 35.45
C LEU A 309 -59.58 7.45 34.95
N LYS A 310 -59.75 6.58 33.94
CA LYS A 310 -61.08 6.15 33.43
C LYS A 310 -61.64 4.92 34.15
N LYS A 311 -60.93 4.43 35.17
CA LYS A 311 -61.38 3.38 36.08
C LYS A 311 -61.92 4.01 37.34
#